data_AF-A0A6B3F6Q0-F1
#
_entry.id   AF-A0A6B3F6Q0-F1
#
_cell.length_a   1.000
_cell.length_b   1.000
_cell.length_c   1.000
_cell.angle_alpha   90.00
_cell.angle_beta   90.00
_cell.angle_gamma   90.00
#
_symmetry.space_group_name_H-M   'P 1'
#
loop_
_entity.id
_entity.type
_entity.pdbx_description
1 polymer ?
#
loop_
_entity_poly.entity_id
_entity_poly.type
_entity_poly.pdbx_seq_one_letter_code
_entity_poly.pdbx_strand_id
1 'polypeptide(L)' 'YDGRQVLERIKGDDNLAHIPVVVLTTSSAEEDILRSYRLHANAYVTKPVDLDQFIAAVRQIDDFFVTVVRLPRAATS' A
#
# COMPACT_ATOMS: atom_id res chain seq x y z
N TYR A 1 -14.14 0.72 -9.26
CA TYR A 1 -12.76 1.09 -9.67
C TYR A 1 -11.84 -0.06 -9.38
N ASP A 2 -10.93 -0.40 -10.31
CA ASP A 2 -9.99 -1.50 -10.12
C ASP A 2 -8.68 -0.97 -9.51
N GLY A 3 -8.51 -1.16 -8.20
CA GLY A 3 -7.31 -0.73 -7.49
C GLY A 3 -6.02 -1.38 -8.01
N ARG A 4 -6.11 -2.54 -8.68
CA ARG A 4 -4.94 -3.21 -9.27
C ARG A 4 -4.40 -2.46 -10.47
N GLN A 5 -5.27 -1.94 -11.33
CA GLN A 5 -4.86 -1.09 -12.47
C GLN A 5 -4.21 0.20 -11.98
N VAL A 6 -4.66 0.74 -10.85
CA VAL A 6 -4.04 1.93 -10.25
C VAL A 6 -2.65 1.58 -9.71
N LEU A 7 -2.51 0.47 -9.00
CA LEU A 7 -1.21 -0.01 -8.50
C LEU A 7 -0.23 -0.26 -9.66
N GLU A 8 -0.68 -0.94 -10.72
CA GLU A 8 0.12 -1.22 -11.91
C GLU A 8 0.59 0.08 -12.58
N ARG A 9 -0.28 1.09 -12.72
CA ARG A 9 0.09 2.40 -13.27
C ARG A 9 1.11 3.14 -12.40
N ILE A 10 0.91 3.15 -11.08
CA ILE A 10 1.86 3.79 -10.15
C ILE A 10 3.23 3.12 -10.23
N LYS A 11 3.26 1.79 -10.24
CA LYS A 11 4.50 1.01 -10.20
C LYS A 11 5.18 0.86 -11.57
N GLY A 12 4.47 1.14 -12.66
CA GLY A 12 5.03 1.20 -14.01
C GLY A 12 5.49 2.58 -14.47
N ASP A 13 5.22 3.65 -13.72
CA ASP A 13 5.70 5.00 -14.02
C ASP A 13 6.97 5.30 -13.23
N ASP A 14 8.09 5.57 -13.90
CA ASP A 14 9.38 5.84 -13.27
C ASP A 14 9.34 7.01 -12.27
N ASN A 15 8.47 7.99 -12.49
CA ASN A 15 8.29 9.13 -11.60
C ASN A 15 7.46 8.80 -10.35
N LEU A 16 6.74 7.68 -10.34
CA LEU A 16 5.84 7.30 -9.25
C LEU A 16 6.22 5.98 -8.58
N ALA A 17 6.99 5.12 -9.25
CA ALA A 17 7.28 3.75 -8.81
C ALA A 17 7.97 3.70 -7.44
N HIS A 18 8.73 4.75 -7.10
CA HIS A 18 9.40 4.91 -5.82
C HIS A 18 8.45 5.21 -4.64
N ILE A 19 7.22 5.68 -4.90
CA ILE A 19 6.24 5.98 -3.86
C ILE A 19 5.77 4.65 -3.24
N PRO A 20 5.91 4.44 -1.91
CA PRO A 20 5.41 3.23 -1.27
C PRO A 20 3.88 3.16 -1.33
N VAL A 21 3.34 1.98 -1.69
CA VAL A 21 1.90 1.75 -1.77
C VAL A 21 1.51 0.62 -0.83
N VAL A 22 0.58 0.92 0.10
CA VAL A 22 -0.09 -0.07 0.95
C VAL A 22 -1.48 -0.34 0.38
N VAL A 23 -1.77 -1.59 0.06
CA VAL A 23 -3.11 -2.01 -0.38
C VAL A 23 -3.96 -2.27 0.86
N LEU A 24 -5.10 -1.61 0.99
CA LEU A 24 -6.07 -1.82 2.07
C LEU A 24 -7.42 -2.23 1.47
N THR A 25 -7.85 -3.47 1.68
CA THR A 25 -9.01 -4.05 0.96
C THR A 25 -9.73 -5.11 1.77
N THR A 26 -11.02 -5.35 1.51
CA THR A 26 -11.80 -6.40 2.19
C THR A 26 -11.45 -7.81 1.70
N SER A 27 -10.78 -7.95 0.55
CA SER A 27 -10.36 -9.26 0.06
C SER A 27 -9.20 -9.82 0.89
N SER A 28 -9.37 -11.05 1.36
CA SER A 28 -8.33 -11.85 2.02
C SER A 28 -7.92 -13.07 1.18
N ALA A 29 -8.29 -13.10 -0.11
CA ALA A 29 -7.95 -14.21 -0.99
C ALA A 29 -6.45 -14.24 -1.27
N GLU A 30 -5.81 -15.41 -1.14
CA GLU A 30 -4.38 -15.57 -1.37
C GLU A 30 -3.97 -15.13 -2.79
N GLU A 31 -4.82 -15.37 -3.79
CA GLU A 31 -4.57 -14.92 -5.16
C GLU A 31 -4.46 -13.39 -5.28
N ASP A 32 -5.32 -12.65 -4.59
CA ASP A 32 -5.30 -11.18 -4.61
C ASP A 32 -4.08 -10.62 -3.87
N ILE A 33 -3.69 -11.27 -2.77
CA ILE A 33 -2.47 -10.94 -2.03
C ILE A 33 -1.25 -11.15 -2.94
N LEU A 34 -1.10 -12.36 -3.51
CA LEU A 34 0.01 -12.70 -4.41
C LEU A 34 0.06 -11.78 -5.62
N ARG A 35 -1.08 -11.50 -6.24
CA ARG A 35 -1.17 -10.59 -7.39
C ARG A 35 -0.74 -9.16 -7.03
N SER A 36 -1.13 -8.66 -5.87
CA SER A 36 -0.75 -7.31 -5.42
C SER A 36 0.76 -7.20 -5.18
N TYR A 37 1.37 -8.23 -4.57
CA TYR A 37 2.83 -8.26 -4.39
C TYR A 37 3.59 -8.43 -5.71
N ARG A 38 3.06 -9.19 -6.68
CA ARG A 38 3.62 -9.25 -8.05
C ARG A 38 3.59 -7.90 -8.77
N LEU A 39 2.63 -7.04 -8.41
CA LEU A 39 2.54 -5.65 -8.88
C LEU A 39 3.33 -4.67 -8.00
N HIS A 40 4.28 -5.15 -7.19
CA HIS A 40 5.18 -4.35 -6.36
C HIS A 40 4.49 -3.53 -5.26
N ALA A 41 3.35 -4.00 -4.73
CA ALA A 41 2.82 -3.46 -3.48
C ALA A 41 3.84 -3.62 -2.34
N ASN A 42 3.97 -2.61 -1.49
CA ASN A 42 4.89 -2.64 -0.34
C ASN A 42 4.27 -3.40 0.83
N ALA A 43 2.95 -3.34 0.97
CA ALA A 43 2.19 -4.09 1.96
C ALA A 43 0.76 -4.35 1.48
N TYR A 44 0.15 -5.40 2.01
CA TYR A 44 -1.25 -5.73 1.83
C TYR A 44 -1.91 -5.90 3.20
N VAL A 45 -2.99 -5.16 3.44
CA VAL A 45 -3.71 -5.15 4.70
C VAL A 45 -5.17 -5.45 4.41
N THR A 46 -5.69 -6.51 5.03
CA THR A 46 -7.12 -6.79 5.00
C THR A 46 -7.82 -5.73 5.84
N LYS A 47 -8.76 -5.00 5.23
CA LYS A 47 -9.53 -3.93 5.85
C LYS A 47 -10.32 -4.50 7.04
N PRO A 48 -10.06 -4.04 8.27
CA PRO A 48 -10.88 -4.43 9.41
C PRO A 48 -12.33 -4.00 9.20
N VAL A 49 -13.27 -4.87 9.58
CA VAL A 49 -14.70 -4.59 9.48
C VAL A 49 -15.15 -3.63 10.57
N ASP A 50 -14.55 -3.77 11.76
CA ASP A 50 -14.80 -2.91 12.91
C ASP A 50 -14.07 -1.57 12.78
N LEU A 51 -14.75 -0.49 13.16
CA LEU A 51 -14.23 0.88 13.01
C LEU A 51 -13.03 1.14 13.92
N ASP A 52 -13.05 0.65 15.16
CA ASP A 52 -11.96 0.86 16.11
C ASP A 52 -10.71 0.11 15.65
N GLN A 53 -10.87 -1.13 15.17
CA GLN A 53 -9.79 -1.88 14.55
C GLN A 53 -9.26 -1.22 13.27
N PHE A 54 -10.14 -0.64 12.44
CA PHE A 54 -9.73 0.10 11.25
C PHE A 54 -8.86 1.32 11.63
N ILE A 55 -9.29 2.11 12.60
CA ILE A 55 -8.53 3.27 13.10
C ILE A 55 -7.17 2.81 13.67
N ALA A 56 -7.15 1.72 14.43
CA ALA A 56 -5.92 1.16 14.98
C ALA A 56 -4.94 0.72 13.87
N ALA A 57 -5.43 0.05 12.83
CA ALA A 57 -4.61 -0.39 11.69
C ALA A 57 -4.02 0.82 10.92
N VAL A 58 -4.82 1.86 10.67
CA VAL A 58 -4.34 3.08 10.00
C VAL A 58 -3.27 3.77 10.82
N ARG A 59 -3.43 3.88 12.15
CA ARG A 59 -2.39 4.45 13.04
C ARG A 59 -1.10 3.65 13.01
N GLN A 60 -1.16 2.31 13.01
CA GLN A 60 0.05 1.49 12.92
C GLN A 60 0.78 1.68 11.58
N ILE A 61 0.05 1.83 10.48
CA ILE A 61 0.64 2.14 9.17
C ILE A 61 1.32 3.50 9.22
N ASP A 62 0.64 4.53 9.73
CA ASP A 62 1.18 5.89 9.85
C ASP A 62 2.45 5.92 10.72
N ASP A 63 2.39 5.35 11.93
CA ASP A 63 3.52 5.28 12.84
C ASP A 63 4.72 4.59 12.18
N PHE A 64 4.50 3.48 11.47
CA PHE A 64 5.57 2.78 10.77
C PHE A 64 6.25 3.66 9.71
N PHE A 65 5.47 4.34 8.87
CA PHE A 65 6.02 5.18 7.80
C PHE A 65 6.66 6.48 8.30
N VAL A 66 6.13 7.08 9.36
CA VAL A 66 6.64 8.35 9.92
C VAL A 66 7.87 8.11 10.80
N THR A 67 7.89 7.03 11.57
CA THR A 67 8.91 6.85 12.62
C THR A 67 10.04 5.90 12.22
N VAL A 68 9.71 4.81 11.50
CA VAL A 68 10.67 3.72 11.21
C VAL A 68 11.24 3.83 9.81
N VAL A 69 10.38 4.01 8.81
CA VAL A 69 10.78 3.99 7.41
C VAL A 69 11.57 5.25 7.05
N ARG A 70 12.58 5.09 6.20
CA ARG A 70 13.21 6.21 5.47
C ARG A 70 12.59 6.26 4.08
N LEU A 71 11.67 7.20 3.89
CA LEU A 71 11.01 7.38 2.61
C LEU A 71 11.99 7.95 1.57
N PRO A 72 11.91 7.52 0.30
CA PRO A 72 12.65 8.16 -0.77
C PRO A 72 12.21 9.63 -0.84
N ARG A 73 13.16 10.56 -0.79
CA ARG A 73 12.87 11.96 -1.09
C ARG A 73 12.59 12.03 -2.59
N ALA A 74 11.49 12.65 -2.99
CA ALA A 74 11.29 13.03 -4.38
C ALA A 74 12.57 13.75 -4.82
N ALA A 75 13.25 13.24 -5.83
CA ALA A 75 14.44 13.89 -6.35
C ALA A 75 13.98 15.26 -6.84
N THR A 76 14.35 16.32 -6.11
CA THR A 76 14.21 17.68 -6.61
C THR A 76 15.12 17.74 -7.83
N SER A 77 14.52 17.71 -9.02
CA SER A 77 15.21 18.09 -10.25
C SER A 77 15.63 19.55 -10.17
#